data_AF-A0AA42R8Z0-F1
#
_entry.id   AF-A0AA42R8Z0-F1
#
_cell.length_a   1.000
_cell.length_b   1.000
_cell.length_c   1.000
_cell.angle_alpha   90.00
_cell.angle_beta   90.00
_cell.angle_gamma   90.00
#
_symmetry.space_group_name_H-M   'P 1'
#
loop_
_entity.id
_entity.type
_entity.pdbx_description
1 polymer ?
#
loop_
_entity_poly.entity_id
_entity_poly.type
_entity_poly.pdbx_seq_one_letter_code
_entity_poly.pdbx_strand_id
1 'polypeptide(L)'
;MSDLTIFPADLAAMSTAQLVALPITDFVAAERNVDEATAYLKQLRAKLDAAKLQRYGEQARSALRDSGRDFGTAHVSDGALHVKYELPKKVTWSQTILKEMAERIAASGDKVEDYIDVKLSVSESRYTNWPTALQEQFAAARTVEEGKPSITLTLDGGSA
;
A
#
# COMPACT_ATOMS: atom_id res chain seq x y z
N MET A 1 -3.99 -34.18 18.40
CA MET A 1 -4.07 -32.83 17.80
C MET A 1 -2.69 -32.48 17.31
N SER A 2 -2.27 -33.15 16.24
CA SER A 2 -0.92 -33.06 15.69
C SER A 2 -0.98 -32.37 14.33
N ASP A 3 0.06 -31.59 14.05
CA ASP A 3 0.56 -31.22 12.73
C ASP A 3 -0.22 -30.20 11.91
N LEU A 4 -0.23 -28.96 12.42
CA LEU A 4 -0.42 -27.76 11.62
C LEU A 4 0.78 -26.81 11.79
N THR A 5 1.98 -27.33 11.54
CA THR A 5 3.19 -26.52 11.41
C THR A 5 3.97 -26.97 10.20
N ILE A 6 3.46 -26.64 9.01
CA ILE A 6 4.38 -26.22 7.94
C ILE A 6 4.91 -24.88 8.45
N PHE A 7 6.05 -24.90 9.16
CA PHE A 7 6.64 -23.67 9.65
C PHE A 7 7.05 -22.81 8.44
N PRO A 8 7.03 -21.47 8.55
CA PRO A 8 7.68 -20.59 7.57
C PRO A 8 9.14 -20.99 7.30
N ALA A 9 9.79 -21.67 8.26
CA ALA A 9 11.15 -22.19 8.13
C ALA A 9 11.28 -23.34 7.12
N ASP A 10 10.29 -24.23 7.04
CA ASP A 10 10.31 -25.35 6.10
C ASP A 10 10.11 -24.86 4.68
N LEU A 11 9.12 -23.97 4.46
CA LEU A 11 8.92 -23.30 3.18
C LEU A 11 10.12 -22.43 2.80
N ALA A 12 10.74 -21.74 3.76
CA ALA A 12 11.94 -20.94 3.50
C ALA A 12 13.16 -21.78 3.12
N ALA A 13 13.21 -23.04 3.55
CA ALA A 13 14.27 -23.97 3.18
C ALA A 13 14.05 -24.64 1.81
N MET A 14 12.82 -24.58 1.26
CA MET A 14 12.49 -25.13 -0.04
C MET A 14 12.92 -24.19 -1.18
N SER A 15 13.53 -24.77 -2.21
CA SER A 15 13.72 -24.10 -3.51
C SER A 15 12.40 -24.00 -4.28
N THR A 16 12.32 -23.08 -5.24
CA THR A 16 11.17 -22.97 -6.15
C THR A 16 10.86 -24.29 -6.86
N ALA A 17 11.88 -25.06 -7.26
CA ALA A 17 11.69 -26.35 -7.91
C ALA A 17 11.02 -27.37 -6.97
N GLN A 18 11.36 -27.35 -5.68
CA GLN A 18 10.72 -28.22 -4.69
C GLN A 18 9.27 -27.80 -4.41
N LEU A 19 8.98 -26.50 -4.39
CA LEU A 19 7.60 -26.00 -4.27
C LEU A 19 6.75 -26.45 -5.48
N VAL A 20 7.29 -26.33 -6.70
CA VAL A 20 6.61 -26.79 -7.93
C VAL A 20 6.32 -28.30 -7.88
N ALA A 21 7.16 -29.08 -7.22
CA ALA A 21 7.00 -30.54 -7.11
C ALA A 21 6.07 -30.97 -5.96
N LEU A 22 5.51 -30.04 -5.17
CA LEU A 22 4.60 -30.39 -4.08
C LEU A 22 3.30 -31.02 -4.61
N PRO A 23 2.69 -31.96 -3.85
CA PRO A 23 1.30 -32.34 -4.06
C PRO A 23 0.39 -31.11 -4.04
N ILE A 24 -0.67 -31.12 -4.86
CA ILE A 24 -1.58 -29.97 -5.02
C ILE A 24 -2.17 -29.51 -3.68
N THR A 25 -2.57 -30.46 -2.81
CA THR A 25 -3.09 -30.15 -1.48
C THR A 25 -2.07 -29.42 -0.61
N ASP A 26 -0.81 -29.82 -0.69
CA ASP A 26 0.28 -29.26 0.10
C ASP A 26 0.70 -27.90 -0.46
N PHE A 27 0.65 -27.72 -1.78
CA PHE A 27 0.89 -26.44 -2.44
C PHE A 27 -0.16 -25.38 -2.04
N VAL A 28 -1.45 -25.75 -2.06
CA VAL A 28 -2.55 -24.88 -1.61
C VAL A 28 -2.46 -24.61 -0.10
N ALA A 29 -2.11 -25.63 0.70
CA ALA A 29 -1.90 -25.44 2.13
C ALA A 29 -0.72 -24.50 2.41
N ALA A 30 0.38 -24.59 1.64
CA ALA A 30 1.52 -23.69 1.74
C ALA A 30 1.13 -22.23 1.46
N GLU A 31 0.34 -21.97 0.40
CA GLU A 31 -0.19 -20.64 0.10
C GLU A 31 -0.99 -20.07 1.29
N ARG A 32 -1.99 -20.83 1.78
CA ARG A 32 -2.81 -20.41 2.93
C ARG A 32 -1.97 -20.13 4.17
N ASN A 33 -1.00 -21.00 4.48
CA ASN A 33 -0.17 -20.86 5.68
C ASN A 33 0.71 -19.60 5.61
N VAL A 34 1.23 -19.25 4.43
CA VAL A 34 2.00 -18.00 4.23
C VAL A 34 1.10 -16.77 4.41
N ASP A 35 -0.13 -16.80 3.90
CA ASP A 35 -1.10 -15.72 4.07
C ASP A 35 -1.49 -15.50 5.53
N GLU A 36 -1.80 -16.58 6.25
CA GLU A 36 -2.12 -16.54 7.69
C GLU A 36 -0.93 -16.01 8.51
N ALA A 37 0.29 -16.50 8.23
CA ALA A 37 1.50 -16.00 8.88
C ALA A 37 1.73 -14.51 8.59
N THR A 38 1.52 -14.08 7.35
CA THR A 38 1.64 -12.66 6.95
C THR A 38 0.64 -11.78 7.69
N ALA A 39 -0.63 -12.22 7.76
CA ALA A 39 -1.67 -11.51 8.48
C ALA A 39 -1.35 -11.37 9.97
N TYR A 40 -0.94 -12.48 10.61
CA TYR A 40 -0.55 -12.50 12.01
C TYR A 40 0.65 -11.60 12.31
N LEU A 41 1.73 -11.72 11.53
CA LEU A 41 2.93 -10.90 11.70
C LEU A 41 2.65 -9.41 11.48
N LYS A 42 1.78 -9.06 10.52
CA LYS A 42 1.34 -7.67 10.30
C LYS A 42 0.61 -7.10 11.51
N GLN A 43 -0.28 -7.88 12.14
CA GLN A 43 -0.97 -7.48 13.36
C GLN A 43 0.01 -7.29 14.53
N LEU A 44 0.93 -8.23 14.73
CA LEU A 44 1.97 -8.12 15.76
C LEU A 44 2.86 -6.89 15.55
N ARG A 45 3.26 -6.63 14.30
CA ARG A 45 4.07 -5.46 13.95
C ARG A 45 3.33 -4.16 14.29
N ALA A 46 2.07 -4.06 13.90
CA ALA A 46 1.23 -2.90 14.24
C ALA A 46 1.13 -2.69 15.76
N LYS A 47 0.97 -3.77 16.53
CA LYS A 47 0.95 -3.71 18.01
C LYS A 47 2.28 -3.22 18.59
N LEU A 48 3.41 -3.70 18.08
CA LEU A 48 4.74 -3.25 18.51
C LEU A 48 4.98 -1.78 18.13
N ASP A 49 4.54 -1.34 16.96
CA ASP A 49 4.65 0.05 16.53
C ASP A 49 3.80 0.99 17.39
N ALA A 50 2.57 0.59 17.70
CA ALA A 50 1.72 1.32 18.64
C ALA A 50 2.38 1.41 20.02
N ALA A 51 2.96 0.31 20.53
CA ALA A 51 3.68 0.31 21.81
C ALA A 51 4.92 1.22 21.80
N LYS A 52 5.71 1.23 20.70
CA LYS A 52 6.83 2.17 20.53
C LYS A 52 6.37 3.62 20.55
N LEU A 53 5.29 3.92 19.84
CA LEU A 53 4.72 5.28 19.80
C LEU A 53 4.18 5.70 21.17
N GLN A 54 3.50 4.79 21.89
CA GLN A 54 3.02 5.06 23.24
C GLN A 54 4.18 5.31 24.22
N ARG A 55 5.28 4.55 24.09
CA ARG A 55 6.43 4.65 24.98
C ARG A 55 7.29 5.89 24.75
N TYR A 56 7.52 6.28 23.49
CA TYR A 56 8.48 7.35 23.15
C TYR A 56 7.89 8.54 22.41
N GLY A 57 6.67 8.43 21.90
CA GLY A 57 6.07 9.40 21.00
C GLY A 57 5.88 10.77 21.64
N GLU A 58 5.36 10.83 22.87
CA GLU A 58 5.15 12.12 23.55
C GLU A 58 6.47 12.78 23.94
N GLN A 59 7.43 12.00 24.45
CA GLN A 59 8.77 12.50 24.76
C GLN A 59 9.46 13.08 23.52
N ALA A 60 9.39 12.38 22.39
CA ALA A 60 9.98 12.85 21.15
C ALA A 60 9.23 14.07 20.57
N ARG A 61 7.90 14.14 20.71
CA ARG A 61 7.13 15.33 20.35
C ARG A 61 7.46 16.53 21.23
N SER A 62 7.67 16.32 22.53
CA SER A 62 8.14 17.39 23.41
C SER A 62 9.50 17.89 22.94
N ALA A 63 10.45 17.00 22.66
CA ALA A 63 11.76 17.39 22.16
C ALA A 63 11.70 18.21 20.85
N LEU A 64 10.74 17.91 19.95
CA LEU A 64 10.48 18.76 18.78
C LEU A 64 9.98 20.14 19.20
N ARG A 65 8.93 20.23 20.03
CA ARG A 65 8.34 21.50 20.49
C ARG A 65 9.33 22.37 21.26
N ASP A 66 10.11 21.77 22.15
CA ASP A 66 11.14 22.44 22.95
C ASP A 66 12.26 23.01 22.06
N SER A 67 12.46 22.42 20.88
CA SER A 67 13.36 22.95 19.83
C SER A 67 12.68 23.92 18.85
N GLY A 68 11.43 24.34 19.12
CA GLY A 68 10.67 25.23 18.25
C GLY A 68 10.20 24.62 16.93
N ARG A 69 10.10 23.28 16.85
CA ARG A 69 9.71 22.55 15.64
C ARG A 69 8.41 21.78 15.86
N ASP A 70 7.48 21.86 14.91
CA ASP A 70 6.27 21.04 14.90
C ASP A 70 6.48 19.67 14.24
N PHE A 71 7.45 19.59 13.34
CA PHE A 71 7.78 18.41 12.53
C PHE A 71 9.31 18.26 12.44
N GLY A 72 9.75 17.08 12.00
CA GLY A 72 11.15 16.77 11.76
C GLY A 72 11.65 15.61 12.62
N THR A 73 12.96 15.56 12.81
CA THR A 73 13.62 14.46 13.54
C THR A 73 13.96 14.89 14.95
N ALA A 74 13.63 14.03 15.92
CA ALA A 74 14.06 14.13 17.31
C ALA A 74 14.81 12.87 17.73
N HIS A 75 15.73 13.05 18.66
CA HIS A 75 16.55 11.99 19.22
C HIS A 75 16.30 11.93 20.73
N VAL A 76 15.99 10.74 21.23
CA VAL A 76 15.69 10.48 22.64
C VAL A 76 16.57 9.34 23.12
N SER A 77 17.13 9.46 24.32
CA SER A 77 17.90 8.40 24.97
C SER A 77 17.07 7.74 26.06
N ASP A 78 17.05 6.41 26.10
CA ASP A 78 16.48 5.58 27.18
C ASP A 78 17.52 4.53 27.61
N GLY A 79 18.34 4.88 28.60
CA GLY A 79 19.47 4.05 29.03
C GLY A 79 20.46 3.80 27.88
N ALA A 80 20.61 2.53 27.47
CA ALA A 80 21.46 2.13 26.35
C ALA A 80 20.78 2.29 24.98
N LEU A 81 19.49 2.62 24.92
CA LEU A 81 18.73 2.75 23.68
C LEU A 81 18.78 4.19 23.16
N HIS A 82 19.17 4.33 21.89
CA HIS A 82 19.02 5.57 21.13
C HIS A 82 17.77 5.49 20.23
N VAL A 83 16.78 6.32 20.51
CA VAL A 83 15.51 6.39 19.80
C VAL A 83 15.55 7.55 18.82
N LYS A 84 15.52 7.22 17.53
CA LYS A 84 15.29 8.18 16.44
C LYS A 84 13.79 8.26 16.16
N TYR A 85 13.20 9.43 16.33
CA TYR A 85 11.82 9.72 16.01
C TYR A 85 11.75 10.66 14.81
N GLU A 86 10.98 10.29 13.79
CA GLU A 86 10.75 11.11 12.60
C GLU A 86 9.27 11.43 12.49
N LEU A 87 8.94 12.72 12.55
CA LEU A 87 7.59 13.23 12.32
C LEU A 87 7.59 14.04 11.01
N PRO A 88 7.28 13.42 9.86
CA PRO A 88 7.31 14.12 8.59
C PRO A 88 6.18 15.15 8.52
N LYS A 89 6.44 16.26 7.81
CA LYS A 89 5.38 17.18 7.41
C LYS A 89 4.53 16.50 6.33
N LYS A 90 3.23 16.37 6.57
CA LYS A 90 2.27 15.88 5.57
C LYS A 90 1.42 17.04 5.07
N VAL A 91 1.53 17.37 3.78
CA VAL A 91 0.67 18.35 3.11
C VAL A 91 -0.40 17.59 2.34
N THR A 92 -1.66 17.94 2.56
CA THR A 92 -2.80 17.41 1.81
C THR A 92 -3.58 18.58 1.24
N TRP A 93 -3.98 18.48 -0.02
CA TRP A 93 -4.74 19.52 -0.69
C TRP A 93 -6.23 19.15 -0.73
N SER A 94 -7.09 20.09 -0.36
CA SER A 94 -8.54 19.94 -0.51
C SER A 94 -8.89 19.92 -1.99
N GLN A 95 -9.40 18.79 -2.48
CA GLN A 95 -9.75 18.63 -3.89
C GLN A 95 -10.90 19.56 -4.30
N THR A 96 -11.84 19.82 -3.39
CA THR A 96 -12.92 20.79 -3.61
C THR A 96 -12.36 22.18 -3.86
N ILE A 97 -11.42 22.64 -3.02
CA ILE A 97 -10.81 23.96 -3.16
C ILE A 97 -9.93 24.01 -4.41
N LEU A 98 -9.11 22.98 -4.69
CA LEU A 98 -8.30 22.94 -5.91
C LEU A 98 -9.17 23.00 -7.17
N LYS A 99 -10.33 22.35 -7.17
CA LYS A 99 -11.27 22.42 -8.29
C LYS A 99 -11.82 23.83 -8.49
N GLU A 100 -12.28 24.48 -7.42
CA GLU A 100 -12.74 25.87 -7.49
C GLU A 100 -11.64 26.82 -7.96
N MET A 101 -10.40 26.60 -7.52
CA MET A 101 -9.25 27.39 -7.96
C MET A 101 -8.93 27.15 -9.44
N ALA A 102 -8.96 25.90 -9.91
CA ALA A 102 -8.79 25.57 -11.32
C ALA A 102 -9.84 26.26 -12.20
N GLU A 103 -11.11 26.26 -11.78
CA GLU A 103 -12.19 26.95 -12.49
C GLU A 103 -11.96 28.47 -12.55
N ARG A 104 -11.48 29.08 -11.45
CA ARG A 104 -11.15 30.51 -11.42
C ARG A 104 -9.96 30.86 -12.32
N ILE A 105 -8.91 30.05 -12.31
CA ILE A 105 -7.72 30.21 -13.17
C ILE A 105 -8.11 30.11 -14.65
N ALA A 106 -8.92 29.11 -15.00
CA ALA A 106 -9.43 28.98 -16.37
C ALA A 106 -10.30 30.18 -16.77
N ALA A 107 -11.14 30.69 -15.87
CA ALA A 107 -12.00 31.85 -16.12
C ALA A 107 -11.22 33.17 -16.27
N SER A 108 -10.03 33.30 -15.67
CA SER A 108 -9.13 34.45 -15.90
C SER A 108 -8.36 34.37 -17.21
N GLY A 109 -8.45 33.25 -17.93
CA GLY A 109 -7.71 32.99 -19.17
C GLY A 109 -6.31 32.43 -18.96
N ASP A 110 -5.94 32.13 -17.71
CA ASP A 110 -4.67 31.49 -17.37
C ASP A 110 -4.75 29.96 -17.53
N LYS A 111 -3.59 29.32 -17.67
CA LYS A 111 -3.51 27.85 -17.77
C LYS A 111 -3.49 27.24 -16.37
N VAL A 112 -4.35 26.25 -16.14
CA VAL A 112 -4.44 25.56 -14.84
C VAL A 112 -3.14 24.81 -14.53
N GLU A 113 -2.50 24.26 -15.57
CA GLU A 113 -1.30 23.46 -15.49
C GLU A 113 -0.08 24.23 -14.99
N ASP A 114 -0.09 25.57 -15.05
CA ASP A 114 0.98 26.40 -14.51
C ASP A 114 0.96 26.46 -12.96
N TYR A 115 -0.14 26.02 -12.34
CA TYR A 115 -0.37 26.13 -10.89
C TYR A 115 -0.75 24.82 -10.22
N ILE A 116 -1.38 23.91 -10.95
CA ILE A 116 -1.92 22.65 -10.42
C ILE A 116 -1.48 21.51 -11.35
N ASP A 117 -0.88 20.47 -10.76
CA ASP A 117 -0.56 19.25 -11.49
C ASP A 117 -1.85 18.56 -11.98
N VAL A 118 -2.04 18.52 -13.30
CA VAL A 118 -3.21 17.88 -13.92
C VAL A 118 -2.83 16.52 -14.47
N LYS A 119 -3.43 15.46 -13.91
CA LYS A 119 -3.38 14.10 -14.47
C LYS A 119 -4.73 13.75 -15.07
N LEU A 120 -4.83 13.82 -16.40
CA LEU A 120 -6.01 13.33 -17.11
C LEU A 120 -6.01 11.80 -17.13
N SER A 121 -7.11 11.21 -16.71
CA SER A 121 -7.28 9.75 -16.73
C SER A 121 -8.73 9.36 -17.01
N VAL A 122 -8.89 8.30 -17.78
CA VAL A 122 -10.17 7.66 -18.03
C VAL A 122 -10.04 6.24 -17.49
N SER A 123 -10.89 5.86 -16.54
CA SER A 123 -10.96 4.47 -16.09
C SER A 123 -11.45 3.59 -17.23
N GLU A 124 -10.85 2.41 -17.42
CA GLU A 124 -11.24 1.51 -18.51
C GLU A 124 -12.73 1.16 -18.49
N SER A 125 -13.28 0.90 -17.30
CA SER A 125 -14.73 0.67 -17.11
C SER A 125 -15.60 1.84 -17.62
N ARG A 126 -15.14 3.08 -17.48
CA ARG A 126 -15.88 4.25 -18.01
C ARG A 126 -15.80 4.27 -19.54
N TYR A 127 -14.61 4.04 -20.08
CA TYR A 127 -14.38 3.99 -21.53
C TYR A 127 -15.24 2.91 -22.20
N THR A 128 -15.26 1.68 -21.67
CA THR A 128 -16.03 0.56 -22.25
C THR A 128 -17.54 0.79 -22.23
N ASN A 129 -18.03 1.61 -21.30
CA ASN A 129 -19.45 1.96 -21.18
C ASN A 129 -19.85 3.17 -22.04
N TRP A 130 -18.94 3.78 -22.78
CA TRP A 130 -19.25 4.87 -23.70
C TRP A 130 -19.89 4.39 -25.01
N PRO A 131 -20.62 5.26 -25.73
CA PRO A 131 -21.00 5.00 -27.12
C PRO A 131 -19.77 4.75 -28.00
N THR A 132 -19.90 3.89 -29.01
CA THR A 132 -18.80 3.48 -29.90
C THR A 132 -18.06 4.67 -30.52
N ALA A 133 -18.79 5.69 -30.97
CA ALA A 133 -18.19 6.88 -31.57
C ALA A 133 -17.24 7.63 -30.63
N LEU A 134 -17.50 7.64 -29.31
CA LEU A 134 -16.62 8.27 -28.33
C LEU A 134 -15.43 7.37 -27.99
N GLN A 135 -15.62 6.05 -27.97
CA GLN A 135 -14.52 5.10 -27.85
C GLN A 135 -13.50 5.27 -28.97
N GLU A 136 -13.97 5.33 -30.23
CA GLU A 136 -13.13 5.52 -31.42
C GLU A 136 -12.30 6.80 -31.36
N GLN A 137 -12.89 7.92 -30.90
CA GLN A 137 -12.17 9.19 -30.75
C GLN A 137 -11.02 9.13 -29.73
N PHE A 138 -11.20 8.36 -28.66
CA PHE A 138 -10.21 8.21 -27.59
C PHE A 138 -9.26 7.02 -27.81
N ALA A 139 -9.47 6.22 -28.86
CA ALA A 139 -8.68 5.02 -29.11
C ALA A 139 -7.19 5.33 -29.30
N ALA A 140 -6.83 6.42 -29.98
CA ALA A 140 -5.44 6.84 -30.19
C ALA A 140 -4.73 7.29 -28.90
N ALA A 141 -5.49 7.64 -27.85
CA ALA A 141 -4.95 7.98 -26.54
C ALA A 141 -4.77 6.74 -25.63
N ARG A 142 -5.14 5.55 -26.10
CA ARG A 142 -5.02 4.29 -25.33
C ARG A 142 -3.76 3.53 -25.73
N THR A 143 -3.11 2.99 -24.71
CA THR A 143 -2.06 1.97 -24.85
C THR A 143 -2.54 0.74 -24.09
N VAL A 144 -2.66 -0.39 -24.79
CA VAL A 144 -3.06 -1.67 -24.18
C VAL A 144 -1.85 -2.58 -24.23
N GLU A 145 -1.30 -2.83 -23.05
CA GLU A 145 -0.18 -3.76 -22.85
C GLU A 145 -0.65 -4.94 -22.02
N GLU A 146 0.07 -6.05 -22.10
CA GLU A 146 -0.20 -7.20 -21.24
C GLU A 146 -0.03 -6.83 -19.76
N GLY A 147 -1.07 -7.11 -18.97
CA GLY A 147 -1.01 -6.94 -17.53
C GLY A 147 -0.21 -8.06 -16.86
N LYS A 148 0.22 -7.83 -15.62
CA LYS A 148 0.81 -8.89 -14.80
C LYS A 148 -0.22 -10.02 -14.59
N PRO A 149 0.11 -11.30 -14.87
CA PRO A 149 -0.81 -12.40 -14.61
C PRO A 149 -1.11 -12.51 -13.12
N SER A 150 -2.37 -12.80 -12.79
CA SER A 150 -2.80 -13.19 -11.46
C SER A 150 -3.25 -14.64 -11.51
N ILE A 151 -2.70 -15.48 -10.63
CA ILE A 151 -3.07 -16.89 -10.48
C ILE A 151 -3.75 -17.03 -9.13
N THR A 152 -4.97 -17.55 -9.11
CA THR A 152 -5.72 -17.84 -7.89
C THR A 152 -5.98 -19.33 -7.86
N LEU A 153 -5.66 -19.98 -6.75
CA LEU A 153 -5.88 -21.41 -6.57
C LEU A 153 -7.16 -21.66 -5.78
N THR A 154 -8.01 -22.55 -6.30
CA THR A 154 -9.23 -23.01 -5.62
C THR A 154 -9.29 -24.53 -5.77
N LEU A 155 -9.58 -25.24 -4.68
CA LEU A 155 -9.87 -26.68 -4.73
C LEU A 155 -11.36 -26.87 -5.02
N ASP A 156 -11.68 -27.53 -6.13
CA ASP A 156 -13.05 -27.94 -6.44
C ASP A 156 -13.44 -29.12 -5.55
N GLY A 157 -14.23 -28.86 -4.49
CA GLY A 157 -15.01 -29.87 -3.75
C GLY A 157 -14.25 -31.10 -3.24
N GLY A 158 -13.58 -30.99 -2.08
CA GLY A 158 -13.30 -32.14 -1.23
C GLY A 158 -14.37 -32.28 -0.16
N SER A 159 -15.38 -33.12 -0.41
CA SER A 159 -16.31 -33.56 0.64
C SER A 159 -15.53 -34.19 1.80
N ALA A 160 -15.94 -33.86 3.03
CA ALA A 160 -15.44 -34.47 4.27
C ALA A 160 -15.59 -35.99 4.31
#